data_AF-A0A8X6Q9F5-F1
#
_entry.id   AF-A0A8X6Q9F5-F1
#
_cell.length_a   1.000
_cell.length_b   1.000
_cell.length_c   1.000
_cell.angle_alpha   90.00
_cell.angle_beta   90.00
_cell.angle_gamma   90.00
#
_symmetry.space_group_name_H-M   'P 1'
#
loop_
_entity.id
_entity.type
_entity.pdbx_description
1 polymer ?
#
loop_
_entity_poly.entity_id
_entity_poly.type
_entity_poly.pdbx_seq_one_letter_code
_entity_poly.pdbx_strand_id
1 'polypeptide(L)'
;MQPRLLISETTIRVRLLKAKDNFSLLSKTGDFRLQIENISLFIRKWDVSSSIVIAHEKALEQALVQMPFTRFETKTFTLGSGLKSVIIPNAMNGILPSRMILGLVSNAAFNGDFKQNPFNFKNYYLSSISLSENGVQIPMSAYTPSYKNNLFARNYLSLFTYLAQHDTNINTR
;
A
#
# COMPACT_ATOMS: atom_id res chain seq x y z
N MET A 1 2.95 15.03 7.53
CA MET A 1 1.96 15.96 6.93
C MET A 1 0.73 15.96 7.82
N GLN A 2 0.29 17.14 8.26
CA GLN A 2 -0.94 17.27 9.05
C GLN A 2 -2.15 16.86 8.17
N PRO A 3 -3.08 16.01 8.66
CA PRO A 3 -4.29 15.69 7.92
C PRO A 3 -5.11 16.96 7.72
N ARG A 4 -5.38 17.31 6.45
CA ARG A 4 -6.20 18.47 6.08
C ARG A 4 -7.63 18.02 5.80
N LEU A 5 -8.60 18.81 6.28
CA LEU A 5 -10.00 18.62 5.93
C LEU A 5 -10.22 18.99 4.45
N LEU A 6 -11.22 18.38 3.83
CA LEU A 6 -11.65 18.78 2.49
C LEU A 6 -12.42 20.11 2.59
N ILE A 7 -12.25 20.97 1.59
CA ILE A 7 -12.98 22.23 1.52
C ILE A 7 -14.47 21.96 1.29
N SER A 8 -15.32 22.89 1.73
CA SER A 8 -16.76 22.82 1.48
C SER A 8 -17.04 22.66 -0.02
N GLU A 9 -18.16 22.00 -0.35
CA GLU A 9 -18.61 21.79 -1.73
C GLU A 9 -17.70 20.92 -2.62
N THR A 10 -16.69 20.26 -2.04
CA THR A 10 -15.90 19.25 -2.77
C THR A 10 -16.76 18.01 -3.06
N THR A 11 -16.99 17.71 -4.35
CA THR A 11 -17.65 16.46 -4.75
C THR A 11 -16.70 15.27 -4.61
N ILE A 12 -17.08 14.27 -3.81
CA ILE A 12 -16.29 13.04 -3.61
C ILE A 12 -17.04 11.87 -4.25
N ARG A 13 -16.35 11.11 -5.11
CA ARG A 13 -16.86 9.84 -5.64
C ARG A 13 -16.12 8.69 -4.99
N VAL A 14 -16.85 7.86 -4.25
CA VAL A 14 -16.29 6.66 -3.60
C VAL A 14 -16.71 5.43 -4.39
N ARG A 15 -15.73 4.56 -4.72
CA ARG A 15 -15.97 3.26 -5.34
C ARG A 15 -15.39 2.16 -4.46
N LEU A 16 -16.25 1.27 -3.97
CA LEU A 16 -15.87 0.09 -3.20
C LEU A 16 -15.93 -1.13 -4.11
N LEU A 17 -14.86 -1.93 -4.13
CA LEU A 17 -14.78 -3.15 -4.92
C LEU A 17 -14.59 -4.33 -3.97
N LYS A 18 -15.52 -5.29 -4.01
CA LYS A 18 -15.40 -6.52 -3.23
C LYS A 18 -14.35 -7.43 -3.89
N ALA A 19 -13.42 -7.94 -3.09
CA ALA A 19 -12.53 -9.00 -3.54
C ALA A 19 -13.30 -10.32 -3.79
N LYS A 20 -12.68 -11.25 -4.52
CA LYS A 20 -13.25 -12.58 -4.75
C LYS A 20 -13.33 -13.35 -3.44
N ASP A 21 -14.32 -14.23 -3.30
CA ASP A 21 -14.54 -14.96 -2.04
C ASP A 21 -13.36 -15.86 -1.67
N ASN A 22 -12.76 -16.52 -2.66
CA ASN A 22 -11.55 -17.34 -2.52
C ASN A 22 -10.27 -16.55 -2.21
N PHE A 23 -10.29 -15.22 -2.35
CA PHE A 23 -9.21 -14.33 -1.92
C PHE A 23 -9.46 -13.83 -0.49
N SER A 24 -10.71 -13.62 -0.12
CA SER A 24 -11.10 -13.08 1.19
C SER A 24 -11.25 -14.14 2.29
N LEU A 25 -11.52 -15.39 1.92
CA LEU A 25 -11.80 -16.48 2.86
C LEU A 25 -10.75 -17.57 2.78
N LEU A 26 -10.39 -18.12 3.95
CA LEU A 26 -9.54 -19.29 4.07
C LEU A 26 -10.37 -20.50 4.50
N SER A 27 -10.21 -21.62 3.81
CA SER A 27 -10.92 -22.87 4.11
C SER A 27 -10.09 -24.08 3.70
N LYS A 28 -10.13 -25.11 4.55
CA LYS A 28 -9.52 -26.42 4.26
C LYS A 28 -10.49 -27.37 3.55
N THR A 29 -11.79 -27.17 3.75
CA THR A 29 -12.83 -28.21 3.58
C THR A 29 -13.82 -27.92 2.45
N GLY A 30 -13.84 -26.72 1.89
CA GLY A 30 -14.75 -26.39 0.81
C GLY A 30 -14.78 -24.91 0.43
N ASP A 31 -15.54 -24.62 -0.62
CA ASP A 31 -15.71 -23.28 -1.15
C ASP A 31 -16.80 -22.55 -0.36
N PHE A 32 -16.50 -21.34 0.08
CA PHE A 32 -17.44 -20.50 0.83
C PHE A 32 -17.68 -19.18 0.10
N ARG A 33 -18.85 -18.60 0.35
CA ARG A 33 -19.26 -17.32 -0.21
C ARG A 33 -19.26 -16.26 0.88
N LEU A 34 -18.60 -15.13 0.64
CA LEU A 34 -18.70 -13.96 1.50
C LEU A 34 -19.89 -13.10 1.03
N GLN A 35 -20.94 -13.08 1.84
CA GLN A 35 -22.09 -12.21 1.64
C GLN A 35 -21.98 -10.99 2.55
N ILE A 36 -22.08 -9.80 1.96
CA ILE A 36 -22.13 -8.55 2.69
C ILE A 36 -23.59 -8.14 2.80
N GLU A 37 -24.13 -8.10 4.01
CA GLU A 37 -25.55 -7.78 4.26
C GLU A 37 -25.81 -6.28 4.25
N ASN A 38 -24.93 -5.50 4.88
CA ASN A 38 -25.04 -4.05 4.94
C ASN A 38 -23.64 -3.41 4.87
N ILE A 39 -23.54 -2.27 4.18
CA ILE A 39 -22.34 -1.43 4.15
C ILE A 39 -22.76 -0.02 4.52
N SER A 40 -22.13 0.55 5.54
CA SER A 40 -22.30 1.94 5.94
C SER A 40 -20.97 2.68 5.86
N LEU A 41 -20.97 3.88 5.27
CA LEU A 41 -19.81 4.77 5.21
C LEU A 41 -20.06 5.99 6.10
N PHE A 42 -19.25 6.13 7.14
CA PHE A 42 -19.31 7.28 8.05
C PHE A 42 -18.26 8.32 7.63
N ILE A 43 -18.71 9.54 7.36
CA ILE A 43 -17.84 10.66 7.00
C ILE A 43 -17.92 11.70 8.11
N ARG A 44 -16.75 12.12 8.63
CA ARG A 44 -16.68 13.20 9.61
C ARG A 44 -16.74 14.54 8.88
N LYS A 45 -17.79 15.32 9.15
CA LYS A 45 -17.91 16.72 8.74
C LYS A 45 -17.57 17.62 9.93
N TRP A 46 -16.95 18.76 9.65
CA TRP A 46 -16.74 19.82 10.63
C TRP A 46 -17.59 21.01 10.23
N ASP A 47 -18.44 21.47 11.14
CA ASP A 47 -19.15 22.72 10.97
C ASP A 47 -18.27 23.87 11.46
N VAL A 48 -18.08 24.86 10.60
CA VAL A 48 -17.26 26.05 10.84
C VAL A 48 -18.14 27.29 10.84
N SER A 49 -17.73 28.36 11.51
CA SER A 49 -18.49 29.60 11.53
C SER A 49 -18.61 30.21 10.13
N SER A 50 -19.71 30.94 9.86
CA SER A 50 -19.96 31.56 8.55
C SER A 50 -18.83 32.51 8.11
N SER A 51 -18.18 33.17 9.08
CA SER A 51 -17.02 34.04 8.82
C SER A 51 -15.85 33.29 8.16
N ILE A 52 -15.61 32.02 8.53
CA ILE A 52 -14.54 31.19 7.98
C ILE A 52 -14.92 30.74 6.56
N VAL A 53 -16.19 30.40 6.33
CA VAL A 53 -16.67 30.00 5.00
C VAL A 53 -16.49 31.14 3.99
N ILE A 54 -16.94 32.36 4.35
CA ILE A 54 -16.78 33.55 3.51
C ILE A 54 -15.29 33.87 3.25
N ALA A 55 -14.44 33.68 4.27
CA ALA A 55 -13.00 33.88 4.09
C ALA A 55 -12.38 32.86 3.13
N HIS A 56 -12.81 31.59 3.19
CA HIS A 56 -12.39 30.57 2.22
C HIS A 56 -12.88 30.86 0.80
N GLU A 57 -14.13 31.31 0.63
CA GLU A 57 -14.68 31.71 -0.68
C GLU A 57 -13.86 32.83 -1.31
N LYS A 58 -13.57 33.90 -0.54
CA LYS A 58 -12.70 35.00 -1.02
C LYS A 58 -11.28 34.56 -1.32
N ALA A 59 -10.72 33.62 -0.55
CA ALA A 59 -9.39 33.09 -0.82
C ALA A 59 -9.37 32.25 -2.11
N LEU A 60 -10.45 31.50 -2.38
CA LEU A 60 -10.61 30.69 -3.59
C LEU A 60 -10.80 31.53 -4.86
N GLU A 61 -11.34 32.74 -4.75
CA GLU A 61 -11.37 33.72 -5.86
C GLU A 61 -9.96 34.18 -6.26
N GLN A 62 -9.02 34.21 -5.32
CA GLN A 62 -7.66 34.71 -5.54
C GLN A 62 -6.67 33.61 -5.92
N ALA A 63 -6.86 32.39 -5.40
CA ALA A 63 -5.91 31.30 -5.58
C ALA A 63 -6.57 29.92 -5.55
N LEU A 64 -6.00 28.99 -6.32
CA LEU A 64 -6.39 27.59 -6.30
C LEU A 64 -5.93 26.90 -5.00
N VAL A 65 -6.82 26.12 -4.39
CA VAL A 65 -6.48 25.28 -3.24
C VAL A 65 -5.72 24.03 -3.70
N GLN A 66 -4.54 23.80 -3.11
CA GLN A 66 -3.76 22.57 -3.31
C GLN A 66 -4.07 21.54 -2.21
N MET A 67 -4.66 20.41 -2.61
CA MET A 67 -4.95 19.27 -1.74
C MET A 67 -4.01 18.09 -2.05
N PRO A 68 -2.83 18.01 -1.41
CA PRO A 68 -1.94 16.88 -1.61
C PRO A 68 -2.59 15.61 -1.04
N PHE A 69 -2.60 14.55 -1.84
CA PHE A 69 -3.02 13.23 -1.40
C PHE A 69 -1.96 12.20 -1.81
N THR A 70 -1.82 11.14 -1.03
CA THR A 70 -0.95 10.01 -1.39
C THR A 70 -1.74 9.02 -2.22
N ARG A 71 -1.28 8.74 -3.44
CA ARG A 71 -1.82 7.67 -4.27
C ARG A 71 -1.06 6.38 -4.01
N PHE A 72 -1.78 5.29 -3.85
CA PHE A 72 -1.22 3.95 -3.82
C PHE A 72 -1.46 3.26 -5.16
N GLU A 73 -0.43 2.61 -5.68
CA GLU A 73 -0.50 1.79 -6.89
C GLU A 73 0.12 0.43 -6.61
N THR A 74 -0.57 -0.63 -7.02
CA THR A 74 -0.07 -2.00 -6.91
C THR A 74 0.26 -2.50 -8.30
N LYS A 75 1.49 -2.99 -8.48
CA LYS A 75 1.92 -3.69 -9.69
C LYS A 75 2.31 -5.11 -9.36
N THR A 76 1.90 -6.02 -10.22
CA THR A 76 2.16 -7.46 -10.06
C THR A 76 3.03 -7.95 -11.21
N PHE A 77 4.04 -8.73 -10.88
CA PHE A 77 4.92 -9.39 -11.84
C PHE A 77 4.87 -10.89 -11.57
N THR A 78 4.65 -11.69 -12.62
CA THR A 78 4.62 -13.15 -12.49
C THR A 78 6.01 -13.70 -12.77
N LEU A 79 6.55 -14.47 -11.81
CA LEU A 79 7.86 -15.11 -11.92
C LEU A 79 7.68 -16.61 -12.12
N GLY A 80 8.41 -17.18 -13.09
CA GLY A 80 8.45 -18.62 -13.30
C GLY A 80 9.20 -19.35 -12.19
N SER A 81 8.86 -20.62 -11.98
CA SER A 81 9.59 -21.48 -11.05
C SER A 81 11.02 -21.76 -11.56
N GLY A 82 11.98 -21.90 -10.64
CA GLY A 82 13.36 -22.26 -10.96
C GLY A 82 14.24 -21.11 -11.47
N LEU A 83 13.72 -19.89 -11.56
CA LEU A 83 14.50 -18.71 -11.93
C LEU A 83 15.51 -18.37 -10.83
N LYS A 84 16.78 -18.15 -11.23
CA LYS A 84 17.85 -17.74 -10.32
C LYS A 84 18.01 -16.22 -10.22
N SER A 85 17.66 -15.51 -11.29
CA SER A 85 17.77 -14.05 -11.37
C SER A 85 16.68 -13.52 -12.29
N VAL A 86 16.09 -12.39 -11.93
CA VAL A 86 15.07 -11.70 -12.71
C VAL A 86 15.35 -10.21 -12.65
N ILE A 87 15.31 -9.56 -13.81
CA ILE A 87 15.35 -8.10 -13.93
C ILE A 87 13.98 -7.66 -14.44
N ILE A 88 13.36 -6.70 -13.74
CA ILE A 88 12.08 -6.12 -14.11
C ILE A 88 12.35 -4.70 -14.62
N PRO A 89 12.57 -4.51 -15.93
CA PRO A 89 12.78 -3.18 -16.49
C PRO A 89 11.50 -2.36 -16.39
N ASN A 90 11.63 -1.05 -16.18
CA ASN A 90 10.50 -0.12 -16.15
C ASN A 90 9.38 -0.58 -15.18
N ALA A 91 9.77 -1.10 -14.01
CA ALA A 91 8.83 -1.57 -13.01
C ALA A 91 7.79 -0.48 -12.68
N MET A 92 8.20 0.79 -12.60
CA MET A 92 7.34 1.95 -12.48
C MET A 92 7.48 2.85 -13.71
N ASN A 93 6.35 3.40 -14.18
CA ASN A 93 6.30 4.32 -15.32
C ASN A 93 5.63 5.62 -14.86
N GLY A 94 6.21 6.76 -15.21
CA GLY A 94 5.68 8.08 -14.83
C GLY A 94 6.15 8.53 -13.45
N ILE A 95 5.21 8.89 -12.57
CA ILE A 95 5.50 9.42 -11.23
C ILE A 95 6.14 8.32 -10.38
N LEU A 96 7.35 8.55 -9.89
CA LEU A 96 8.03 7.63 -9.00
C LEU A 96 7.44 7.70 -7.59
N PRO A 97 7.14 6.55 -6.98
CA PRO A 97 6.59 6.52 -5.64
C PRO A 97 7.64 6.93 -4.62
N SER A 98 7.23 7.66 -3.58
CA SER A 98 8.10 7.98 -2.44
C SER A 98 8.42 6.78 -1.55
N ARG A 99 7.64 5.69 -1.68
CA ARG A 99 7.80 4.43 -0.93
C ARG A 99 7.40 3.24 -1.80
N MET A 100 8.22 2.19 -1.79
CA MET A 100 7.92 0.91 -2.42
C MET A 100 7.96 -0.22 -1.40
N ILE A 101 6.95 -1.08 -1.43
CA ILE A 101 6.89 -2.30 -0.64
C ILE A 101 6.81 -3.47 -1.61
N LEU A 102 7.69 -4.43 -1.42
CA LEU A 102 7.80 -5.61 -2.28
C LEU A 102 7.42 -6.84 -1.45
N GLY A 103 6.56 -7.67 -2.01
CA GLY A 103 6.11 -8.92 -1.41
C GLY A 103 6.08 -10.02 -2.46
N LEU A 104 6.54 -11.21 -2.09
CA LEU A 104 6.45 -12.39 -2.94
C LEU A 104 5.41 -13.33 -2.36
N VAL A 105 4.53 -13.84 -3.22
CA VAL A 105 3.43 -14.73 -2.85
C VAL A 105 3.23 -15.76 -3.97
N SER A 106 2.66 -16.93 -3.66
CA SER A 106 2.41 -17.96 -4.66
C SER A 106 1.33 -17.47 -5.63
N ASN A 107 1.46 -17.85 -6.91
CA ASN A 107 0.46 -17.50 -7.91
C ASN A 107 -0.94 -18.03 -7.56
N ALA A 108 -1.01 -19.22 -6.94
CA ALA A 108 -2.26 -19.80 -6.47
C ALA A 108 -2.92 -18.93 -5.38
N ALA A 109 -2.17 -18.51 -4.36
CA ALA A 109 -2.70 -17.63 -3.31
C ALA A 109 -3.10 -16.27 -3.88
N PHE A 110 -2.27 -15.66 -4.74
CA PHE A 110 -2.55 -14.36 -5.35
C PHE A 110 -3.85 -14.34 -6.16
N ASN A 111 -4.15 -15.41 -6.92
CA ASN A 111 -5.37 -15.51 -7.72
C ASN A 111 -6.61 -15.94 -6.92
N GLY A 112 -6.44 -16.25 -5.64
CA GLY A 112 -7.48 -16.78 -4.76
C GLY A 112 -7.52 -18.31 -4.80
N ASP A 113 -7.01 -18.93 -3.75
CA ASP A 113 -7.13 -20.36 -3.46
C ASP A 113 -7.59 -20.45 -2.00
N PHE A 114 -8.74 -21.07 -1.74
CA PHE A 114 -9.29 -21.19 -0.38
C PHE A 114 -8.29 -21.80 0.61
N LYS A 115 -7.36 -22.65 0.14
CA LYS A 115 -6.38 -23.31 0.99
C LYS A 115 -5.14 -22.45 1.25
N GLN A 116 -4.97 -21.32 0.56
CA GLN A 116 -3.77 -20.49 0.65
C GLN A 116 -4.11 -19.03 0.97
N ASN A 117 -3.36 -18.47 1.91
CA ASN A 117 -3.53 -17.07 2.31
C ASN A 117 -2.80 -16.13 1.33
N PRO A 118 -3.51 -15.23 0.60
CA PRO A 118 -2.87 -14.25 -0.30
C PRO A 118 -1.99 -13.22 0.41
N PHE A 119 -2.13 -13.05 1.72
CA PHE A 119 -1.33 -12.15 2.55
C PHE A 119 -0.16 -12.86 3.26
N ASN A 120 0.01 -14.17 3.04
CA ASN A 120 1.16 -14.91 3.56
C ASN A 120 2.35 -14.80 2.59
N PHE A 121 3.00 -13.64 2.63
CA PHE A 121 4.20 -13.38 1.83
C PHE A 121 5.36 -14.28 2.29
N LYS A 122 6.04 -14.90 1.34
CA LYS A 122 7.18 -15.79 1.61
C LYS A 122 8.44 -15.20 1.03
N ASN A 123 9.59 -15.58 1.57
CA ASN A 123 10.87 -15.11 1.06
C ASN A 123 11.32 -15.82 -0.23
N TYR A 124 10.82 -17.03 -0.49
CA TYR A 124 11.24 -17.89 -1.62
C TYR A 124 12.77 -18.01 -1.80
N TYR A 125 13.52 -18.01 -0.69
CA TYR A 125 14.98 -18.07 -0.69
C TYR A 125 15.66 -16.96 -1.50
N LEU A 126 15.03 -15.79 -1.62
CA LEU A 126 15.59 -14.61 -2.25
C LEU A 126 16.95 -14.27 -1.61
N SER A 127 18.02 -14.25 -2.39
CA SER A 127 19.38 -14.00 -1.89
C SER A 127 19.82 -12.55 -2.05
N SER A 128 19.25 -11.83 -3.02
CA SER A 128 19.58 -10.44 -3.31
C SER A 128 18.40 -9.73 -3.97
N ILE A 129 18.18 -8.47 -3.60
CA ILE A 129 17.25 -7.57 -4.27
C ILE A 129 17.78 -6.14 -4.28
N SER A 130 17.65 -5.49 -5.42
CA SER A 130 18.03 -4.09 -5.62
C SER A 130 16.97 -3.40 -6.46
N LEU A 131 16.75 -2.12 -6.16
CA LEU A 131 16.01 -1.20 -7.00
C LEU A 131 17.00 -0.21 -7.60
N SER A 132 16.82 0.14 -8.86
CA SER A 132 17.61 1.18 -9.52
C SER A 132 16.70 2.23 -10.13
N GLU A 133 17.07 3.49 -9.91
CA GLU A 133 16.49 4.67 -10.53
C GLU A 133 17.57 5.28 -11.44
N ASN A 134 17.30 5.33 -12.75
CA ASN A 134 18.20 5.94 -13.75
C ASN A 134 19.67 5.48 -13.64
N GLY A 135 19.91 4.19 -13.33
CA GLY A 135 21.24 3.62 -13.19
C GLY A 135 21.87 3.76 -11.80
N VAL A 136 21.23 4.52 -10.90
CA VAL A 136 21.65 4.65 -9.49
C VAL A 136 20.87 3.64 -8.65
N GLN A 137 21.54 2.96 -7.71
CA GLN A 137 20.91 1.96 -6.86
C GLN A 137 20.30 2.58 -5.60
N ILE A 138 19.07 2.19 -5.26
CA ILE A 138 18.32 2.68 -4.09
C ILE A 138 17.80 1.47 -3.29
N PRO A 139 18.22 1.27 -2.02
CA PRO A 139 19.35 1.94 -1.36
C PRO A 139 20.69 1.56 -2.01
N MET A 140 21.73 2.38 -1.76
CA MET A 140 23.06 2.24 -2.39
C MET A 140 23.67 0.83 -2.24
N SER A 141 23.43 0.18 -1.11
CA SER A 141 23.74 -1.24 -0.93
C SER A 141 22.49 -2.09 -1.09
N ALA A 142 22.56 -3.06 -2.00
CA ALA A 142 21.54 -4.09 -2.19
C ALA A 142 21.12 -4.73 -0.86
N TYR A 143 19.90 -5.24 -0.85
CA TYR A 143 19.41 -6.08 0.22
C TYR A 143 19.84 -7.52 -0.07
N THR A 144 20.67 -8.09 0.81
CA THR A 144 21.23 -9.44 0.67
C THR A 144 20.87 -10.32 1.88
N PRO A 145 19.58 -10.66 2.07
CA PRO A 145 19.16 -11.46 3.22
C PRO A 145 19.75 -12.88 3.19
N SER A 146 20.17 -13.39 4.34
CA SER A 146 20.43 -14.81 4.55
C SER A 146 19.46 -15.38 5.57
N TYR A 147 18.45 -16.09 5.08
CA TYR A 147 17.42 -16.70 5.94
C TYR A 147 17.96 -17.90 6.73
N LYS A 148 18.95 -18.63 6.20
CA LYS A 148 19.60 -19.75 6.90
C LYS A 148 20.40 -19.26 8.12
N ASN A 149 21.05 -18.11 8.00
CA ASN A 149 21.91 -17.54 9.04
C ASN A 149 21.17 -16.50 9.90
N ASN A 150 19.85 -16.33 9.73
CA ASN A 150 19.04 -15.29 10.37
C ASN A 150 19.54 -13.85 10.13
N LEU A 151 20.24 -13.60 9.03
CA LEU A 151 20.76 -12.28 8.65
C LEU A 151 19.79 -11.57 7.69
N PHE A 152 18.65 -11.13 8.22
CA PHE A 152 17.68 -10.36 7.45
C PHE A 152 17.11 -9.15 8.20
N ALA A 153 17.65 -8.84 9.39
CA ALA A 153 17.18 -7.76 10.27
C ALA A 153 17.12 -6.39 9.58
N ARG A 154 18.11 -6.03 8.75
CA ARG A 154 18.09 -4.77 7.98
C ARG A 154 16.88 -4.65 7.06
N ASN A 155 16.55 -5.72 6.34
CA ASN A 155 15.40 -5.76 5.42
C ASN A 155 14.10 -5.63 6.21
N TYR A 156 13.98 -6.39 7.29
CA TYR A 156 12.83 -6.36 8.19
C TYR A 156 12.66 -4.96 8.80
N LEU A 157 13.70 -4.41 9.43
CA LEU A 157 13.67 -3.07 10.03
C LEU A 157 13.28 -2.01 9.01
N SER A 158 13.84 -2.05 7.80
CA SER A 158 13.51 -1.08 6.76
C SER A 158 12.01 -1.07 6.43
N LEU A 159 11.35 -2.24 6.41
CA LEU A 159 9.90 -2.33 6.21
C LEU A 159 9.13 -1.55 7.30
N PHE A 160 9.47 -1.74 8.58
CA PHE A 160 8.77 -1.06 9.69
C PHE A 160 9.07 0.42 9.76
N THR A 161 10.30 0.81 9.48
CA THR A 161 10.69 2.23 9.41
C THR A 161 9.90 2.95 8.32
N TYR A 162 9.75 2.36 7.13
CA TYR A 162 9.00 2.97 6.03
C TYR A 162 7.47 2.94 6.21
N LEU A 163 6.96 1.98 6.99
CA LEU A 163 5.55 1.89 7.36
C LEU A 163 5.15 2.81 8.53
N ALA A 164 6.10 3.58 9.09
CA ALA A 164 5.88 4.45 10.25
C ALA A 164 5.33 3.72 11.49
N GLN A 165 5.56 2.41 11.60
CA GLN A 165 5.14 1.61 12.77
C GLN A 165 6.16 1.69 13.93
N HIS A 166 7.29 2.37 13.73
CA HIS A 166 8.37 2.42 14.72
C HIS A 166 8.14 3.45 15.84
N ASP A 167 7.11 4.31 15.76
CA ASP A 167 6.79 5.31 16.80
C ASP A 167 5.27 5.52 16.96
N THR A 168 4.54 4.46 17.31
CA THR A 168 3.16 4.60 17.82
C THR A 168 3.07 4.31 19.32
N ASN A 169 3.93 4.98 20.10
CA ASN A 169 3.53 5.40 21.44
C ASN A 169 2.61 6.61 21.30
N ILE A 170 1.39 6.37 20.82
CA ILE A 170 0.30 7.34 20.90
C ILE A 170 -0.15 7.33 22.36
N ASN A 171 0.50 8.14 23.19
CA ASN A 171 -0.07 8.57 24.45
C ASN A 171 -1.38 9.28 24.12
N THR A 172 -2.49 8.59 24.35
CA THR A 172 -3.81 9.22 24.43
C THR A 172 -3.84 10.07 25.69
N ARG A 173 -3.78 11.38 25.51
CA ARG A 173 -4.29 12.38 26.45
C ARG A 173 -5.28 13.25 25.71
#